data_AF-A0A1B6IKA0-F1
#
_entry.id   AF-A0A1B6IKA0-F1
#
_cell.length_a   1.000
_cell.length_b   1.000
_cell.length_c   1.000
_cell.angle_alpha   90.00
_cell.angle_beta   90.00
_cell.angle_gamma   90.00
#
_symmetry.space_group_name_H-M   'P 1'
#
loop_
_entity.id
_entity.type
_entity.pdbx_description
1 polymer ?
#
loop_
_entity_poly.entity_id
_entity_poly.type
_entity_poly.pdbx_seq_one_letter_code
_entity_poly.pdbx_strand_id
1 'polypeptide(L)'
;VKLVMEAVCVMKGIKPDRKPDPSGSGKIIEDFWGPSLKLLGDLKFLDSLKTYNKDAINPAIMKRIRERYMPDRDFQPHIVKNVSNACEGLCKWVRAMEVYDRVIKIVGPKKAKLAEAEEELSQQMDKLNEKRAQLQEVTDKLQALNDEFAAKTKEKKELEDSIDLCCQKLDRAEKLIGG
;
A
#
# COMPACT_ATOMS: atom_id res chain seq x y z
N VAL A 1 -8.19 -35.81 -16.21
CA VAL A 1 -9.44 -35.01 -16.30
C VAL A 1 -10.20 -34.97 -14.98
N LYS A 2 -10.60 -36.12 -14.39
CA LYS A 2 -11.39 -36.18 -13.14
C LYS A 2 -10.81 -35.35 -11.99
N LEU A 3 -9.51 -35.51 -11.70
CA LEU A 3 -8.80 -34.79 -10.65
C LEU A 3 -8.87 -33.25 -10.82
N VAL A 4 -8.72 -32.77 -12.05
CA VAL A 4 -8.73 -31.33 -12.36
C VAL A 4 -10.11 -30.74 -12.16
N MET A 5 -11.13 -31.43 -12.66
CA MET A 5 -12.50 -30.97 -12.51
C MET A 5 -12.99 -31.04 -11.07
N GLU A 6 -12.57 -32.06 -10.32
CA GLU A 6 -12.82 -32.15 -8.89
C GLU A 6 -12.25 -30.94 -8.15
N ALA A 7 -11.00 -30.55 -8.42
CA ALA A 7 -10.39 -29.37 -7.81
C ALA A 7 -11.16 -28.07 -8.15
N VAL A 8 -11.66 -27.93 -9.37
CA VAL A 8 -12.49 -26.77 -9.77
C VAL A 8 -13.84 -26.79 -9.05
N CYS A 9 -14.49 -27.94 -8.90
CA CYS A 9 -15.72 -28.07 -8.11
C CYS A 9 -15.50 -27.69 -6.65
N VAL A 10 -14.40 -28.14 -6.05
CA VAL A 10 -14.02 -27.76 -4.68
C VAL A 10 -13.81 -26.25 -4.58
N MET A 11 -13.07 -25.65 -5.51
CA MET A 11 -12.86 -24.20 -5.58
C MET A 11 -14.18 -23.43 -5.67
N LYS A 12 -15.16 -23.90 -6.45
CA LYS A 12 -16.48 -23.27 -6.57
C LYS A 12 -17.44 -23.62 -5.42
N GLY A 13 -17.01 -24.39 -4.42
CA GLY A 13 -17.87 -24.82 -3.30
C GLY A 13 -19.00 -25.77 -3.70
N ILE A 14 -18.89 -26.45 -4.84
CA ILE A 14 -19.88 -27.40 -5.32
C ILE A 14 -19.79 -28.68 -4.49
N LYS A 15 -20.92 -29.12 -3.93
CA LYS A 15 -20.97 -30.34 -3.11
C LYS A 15 -20.81 -31.60 -3.98
N PRO A 16 -20.08 -32.62 -3.50
CA PRO A 16 -19.99 -33.91 -4.17
C PRO A 16 -21.31 -34.67 -4.11
N ASP A 17 -21.54 -35.53 -5.11
CA ASP A 17 -22.58 -36.54 -5.03
C ASP A 17 -22.13 -37.66 -4.08
N ARG A 18 -23.02 -38.15 -3.21
CA ARG A 18 -22.75 -39.27 -2.31
C ARG A 18 -23.19 -40.56 -2.98
N LYS A 19 -22.24 -41.41 -3.39
CA LYS A 19 -22.53 -42.68 -4.07
C LYS A 19 -21.95 -43.87 -3.30
N PRO A 20 -22.62 -45.03 -3.32
CA PRO A 20 -22.04 -46.27 -2.83
C PRO A 20 -20.75 -46.58 -3.58
N ASP A 21 -19.75 -47.08 -2.87
CA ASP A 21 -18.45 -47.45 -3.41
C ASP A 21 -18.62 -48.48 -4.55
N PRO A 22 -18.13 -48.19 -5.77
CA PRO A 22 -18.22 -49.10 -6.90
C PRO A 22 -17.45 -50.42 -6.70
N SER A 23 -16.59 -50.53 -5.68
CA SER A 23 -15.92 -51.78 -5.30
C SER A 23 -16.77 -52.72 -4.44
N GLY A 24 -18.01 -52.34 -4.11
CA GLY A 24 -18.94 -53.17 -3.32
C GLY A 24 -18.69 -53.14 -1.81
N SER A 25 -17.80 -52.26 -1.32
CA SER A 25 -17.44 -52.15 0.10
C SER A 25 -18.54 -51.57 1.01
N GLY A 26 -19.67 -51.14 0.44
CA GLY A 26 -20.78 -50.49 1.16
C GLY A 26 -20.47 -49.08 1.68
N LYS A 27 -19.24 -48.58 1.51
CA LYS A 27 -18.85 -47.22 1.92
C LYS A 27 -19.45 -46.18 0.99
N ILE A 28 -19.81 -45.01 1.54
CA ILE A 28 -20.27 -43.88 0.73
C ILE A 28 -19.05 -43.03 0.34
N ILE A 29 -18.81 -42.88 -0.96
CA ILE A 29 -17.72 -42.06 -1.51
C ILE A 29 -18.27 -40.72 -1.98
N GLU A 30 -17.48 -39.66 -1.78
CA GLU A 30 -17.69 -38.35 -2.40
C GLU A 30 -17.29 -38.39 -3.88
N ASP A 31 -18.27 -38.42 -4.78
CA ASP A 31 -18.06 -38.38 -6.22
C ASP A 31 -18.31 -36.98 -6.79
N PHE A 32 -17.23 -36.33 -7.25
CA PHE A 32 -17.30 -35.05 -7.93
C PHE A 32 -17.50 -35.16 -9.44
N TRP A 33 -17.54 -36.38 -10.02
CA TRP A 33 -17.67 -36.53 -11.46
C TRP A 33 -19.02 -36.05 -11.99
N GLY A 34 -20.13 -36.40 -11.34
CA GLY A 34 -21.46 -35.91 -11.70
C GLY A 34 -21.56 -34.37 -11.70
N PRO A 35 -21.17 -33.70 -10.60
CA PRO A 35 -21.14 -32.24 -10.53
C PRO A 35 -20.16 -31.59 -11.52
N SER A 36 -19.02 -32.23 -11.78
CA SER A 36 -18.02 -31.76 -12.76
C SER A 36 -18.59 -31.72 -14.18
N LEU A 37 -19.34 -32.75 -14.59
CA LEU A 37 -19.97 -32.79 -15.90
C LEU A 37 -21.06 -31.72 -16.03
N LYS A 38 -21.87 -31.51 -14.98
CA LYS A 38 -22.88 -30.43 -14.96
C LYS A 38 -22.21 -29.06 -15.09
N LEU A 39 -21.09 -28.85 -14.40
CA LEU A 39 -20.32 -27.61 -14.46
C LEU A 39 -19.74 -27.37 -15.86
N LEU A 40 -19.23 -28.41 -16.52
CA LEU A 40 -18.72 -28.31 -17.90
C LEU A 40 -19.83 -28.06 -18.93
N GLY A 41 -21.04 -28.53 -18.66
CA GLY A 41 -22.21 -28.27 -19.49
C GLY A 41 -22.76 -26.85 -19.37
N ASP A 42 -22.31 -26.05 -18.40
CA ASP A 42 -22.74 -24.67 -18.23
C ASP A 42 -22.02 -23.75 -19.24
N LEU A 43 -22.78 -23.13 -20.13
CA LEU A 43 -22.28 -22.17 -21.12
C LEU A 43 -21.56 -20.97 -20.47
N LYS A 44 -21.91 -20.62 -19.24
CA LYS A 44 -21.29 -19.52 -18.47
C LYS A 44 -20.10 -19.97 -17.62
N PHE A 45 -19.68 -21.23 -17.72
CA PHE A 45 -18.62 -21.78 -16.90
C PHE A 45 -17.34 -20.93 -16.95
N LEU A 46 -16.85 -20.62 -18.16
CA LEU A 46 -15.62 -19.84 -18.32
C LEU A 46 -15.74 -18.43 -17.76
N ASP A 47 -16.87 -17.77 -17.97
CA ASP A 47 -17.10 -16.44 -17.42
C ASP A 47 -17.16 -16.47 -15.90
N SER A 48 -17.75 -17.52 -15.31
CA SER A 48 -17.77 -17.74 -13.87
C SER A 48 -16.39 -17.96 -13.24
N LEU A 49 -15.38 -18.36 -14.03
CA LEU A 49 -13.99 -18.47 -13.59
C LEU A 49 -13.26 -17.12 -13.67
N LYS A 50 -13.60 -16.30 -14.67
CA LYS A 50 -13.04 -14.95 -14.84
C LYS A 50 -13.57 -13.98 -13.78
N THR A 51 -14.85 -14.08 -13.44
CA THR A 51 -15.52 -13.23 -12.44
C THR A 51 -15.48 -13.82 -11.03
N TYR A 52 -14.73 -14.90 -10.83
CA TYR A 52 -14.61 -15.55 -9.53
C TYR A 52 -14.05 -14.60 -8.48
N ASN A 53 -14.74 -14.48 -7.34
CA ASN A 53 -14.33 -13.62 -6.24
C ASN A 53 -13.15 -14.26 -5.48
N LYS A 54 -11.94 -14.00 -5.98
CA LYS A 54 -10.66 -14.46 -5.42
C LYS A 54 -10.33 -13.88 -4.04
N ASP A 55 -11.00 -12.79 -3.66
CA ASP A 55 -10.76 -12.07 -2.40
C ASP A 55 -11.61 -12.62 -1.25
N ALA A 56 -12.69 -13.34 -1.56
CA ALA A 56 -13.63 -13.92 -0.58
C ALA A 56 -13.71 -15.46 -0.66
N ILE A 57 -12.56 -16.14 -0.85
CA ILE A 57 -12.52 -17.60 -0.88
C ILE A 57 -12.63 -18.15 0.54
N ASN A 58 -13.54 -19.10 0.77
CA ASN A 58 -13.70 -19.74 2.08
C ASN A 58 -12.39 -20.44 2.50
N PRO A 59 -11.84 -20.16 3.70
CA PRO A 59 -10.62 -20.80 4.18
C PRO A 59 -10.66 -22.33 4.16
N ALA A 60 -11.82 -22.95 4.40
CA ALA A 60 -11.98 -24.40 4.36
C ALA A 60 -11.80 -24.98 2.94
N ILE A 61 -12.27 -24.27 1.91
CA ILE A 61 -12.05 -24.63 0.51
C ILE A 61 -10.55 -24.60 0.21
N MET A 62 -9.88 -23.50 0.55
CA MET A 62 -8.46 -23.34 0.27
C MET A 62 -7.59 -24.34 1.04
N LYS A 63 -7.97 -24.67 2.28
CA LYS A 63 -7.32 -25.73 3.06
C LYS A 63 -7.40 -27.07 2.33
N ARG A 64 -8.60 -27.47 1.89
CA ARG A 64 -8.79 -28.72 1.10
C ARG A 64 -7.96 -28.71 -0.18
N ILE A 65 -7.89 -27.58 -0.88
CA ILE A 65 -7.06 -27.44 -2.11
C ILE A 65 -5.57 -27.67 -1.82
N ARG A 66 -5.05 -27.02 -0.77
CA ARG A 66 -3.65 -27.12 -0.34
C ARG A 66 -3.27 -28.52 0.14
N GLU A 67 -4.13 -29.17 0.91
CA GLU A 67 -3.82 -30.48 1.48
C GLU A 67 -3.93 -31.61 0.45
N ARG A 68 -4.93 -31.54 -0.44
CA ARG A 68 -5.27 -32.67 -1.31
C ARG A 68 -4.73 -32.56 -2.73
N TYR A 69 -4.63 -31.36 -3.31
CA TYR A 69 -4.31 -31.20 -4.74
C TYR A 69 -2.96 -30.52 -4.98
N MET A 70 -2.51 -29.59 -4.12
CA MET A 70 -1.20 -28.95 -4.30
C MET A 70 0.02 -29.89 -4.20
N PRO A 71 0.06 -30.90 -3.28
CA PRO A 71 1.18 -31.83 -3.20
C PRO A 71 1.09 -32.97 -4.24
N ASP A 72 -0.05 -33.11 -4.92
CA ASP A 72 -0.28 -34.18 -5.87
C ASP A 72 0.56 -33.97 -7.15
N ARG A 73 1.37 -34.97 -7.51
CA ARG A 73 2.24 -34.96 -8.69
C ARG A 73 1.44 -34.99 -9.99
N ASP A 74 0.25 -35.60 -9.96
CA ASP A 74 -0.65 -35.65 -11.12
C ASP A 74 -1.42 -34.34 -11.31
N PHE A 75 -1.39 -33.45 -10.31
CA PHE A 75 -1.97 -32.11 -10.36
C PHE A 75 -0.94 -31.03 -10.73
N GLN A 76 -0.04 -31.35 -11.65
CA GLN A 76 0.95 -30.39 -12.16
C GLN A 76 0.60 -30.00 -13.60
N PRO A 77 0.62 -28.70 -13.96
CA PRO A 77 0.20 -28.26 -15.30
C PRO A 77 0.90 -29.00 -16.45
N HIS A 78 2.19 -29.27 -16.32
CA HIS A 78 2.95 -29.97 -17.36
C HIS A 78 2.58 -31.46 -17.49
N ILE A 79 2.17 -32.11 -16.39
CA ILE A 79 1.67 -33.49 -16.39
C ILE A 79 0.25 -33.53 -16.97
N VAL A 80 -0.62 -32.63 -16.50
CA VAL A 80 -2.02 -32.52 -16.94
C VAL A 80 -2.13 -32.15 -18.43
N LYS A 81 -1.15 -31.40 -18.97
CA LYS A 81 -1.07 -31.06 -20.39
C LYS A 81 -1.10 -32.28 -21.30
N ASN A 82 -0.47 -33.38 -20.89
CA ASN A 82 -0.47 -34.64 -21.65
C ASN A 82 -1.88 -35.25 -21.77
N VAL A 83 -2.81 -34.87 -20.89
CA VAL A 83 -4.21 -35.31 -20.94
C VAL A 83 -5.05 -34.35 -21.79
N SER A 84 -4.92 -33.04 -21.59
CA SER A 84 -5.64 -32.03 -22.38
C SER A 84 -5.14 -30.61 -22.09
N ASN A 85 -5.01 -29.79 -23.14
CA ASN A 85 -4.71 -28.36 -23.04
C ASN A 85 -5.76 -27.59 -22.21
N ALA A 86 -7.04 -27.95 -22.31
CA ALA A 86 -8.09 -27.32 -21.51
C ALA A 86 -7.93 -27.64 -20.02
N CYS A 87 -7.58 -28.89 -19.69
CA CYS A 87 -7.29 -29.30 -18.32
C CYS A 87 -6.02 -28.62 -17.77
N GLU A 88 -5.01 -28.36 -18.61
CA GLU A 88 -3.84 -27.57 -18.21
C GLU A 88 -4.24 -26.16 -17.77
N GLY A 89 -5.09 -25.48 -18.55
CA GLY A 89 -5.60 -24.15 -18.22
C GLY A 89 -6.33 -24.11 -16.88
N LEU A 90 -7.21 -25.09 -16.63
CA LEU A 90 -7.94 -25.20 -15.36
C LEU A 90 -7.02 -25.52 -14.18
N CYS A 91 -6.02 -26.39 -14.38
CA CYS A 91 -5.01 -26.68 -13.36
C CYS A 91 -4.21 -25.43 -13.00
N LYS A 92 -3.75 -24.66 -14.00
CA LYS A 92 -3.09 -23.37 -13.80
C LYS A 92 -3.97 -22.38 -13.05
N TRP A 93 -5.27 -22.31 -13.39
CA TRP A 93 -6.23 -21.43 -12.72
C TRP A 93 -6.35 -21.76 -11.22
N VAL A 94 -6.54 -23.04 -10.85
CA VAL A 94 -6.64 -23.44 -9.42
C VAL A 94 -5.35 -23.08 -8.66
N ARG A 95 -4.19 -23.39 -9.24
CA ARG A 95 -2.89 -23.08 -8.61
C ARG A 95 -2.67 -21.56 -8.48
N ALA A 96 -3.08 -20.77 -9.48
CA ALA A 96 -3.00 -19.32 -9.40
C ALA A 96 -3.89 -18.75 -8.28
N MET A 97 -5.08 -19.31 -8.07
CA MET A 97 -5.96 -18.90 -6.97
C MET A 97 -5.37 -19.22 -5.58
N GLU A 98 -4.70 -20.36 -5.44
CA GLU A 98 -4.00 -20.71 -4.20
C GLU A 98 -2.88 -19.73 -3.88
N VAL A 99 -2.05 -19.42 -4.88
CA VAL A 99 -0.94 -18.47 -4.75
C VAL A 99 -1.49 -17.08 -4.42
N TYR A 100 -2.57 -16.66 -5.09
CA TYR A 100 -3.22 -15.38 -4.82
C TYR A 100 -3.67 -15.27 -3.36
N ASP A 101 -4.42 -16.26 -2.84
CA ASP A 101 -4.88 -16.26 -1.44
C ASP A 101 -3.71 -16.18 -0.44
N ARG A 102 -2.61 -16.88 -0.73
CA ARG A 102 -1.40 -16.83 0.12
C ARG A 102 -0.76 -15.44 0.10
N VAL A 103 -0.62 -14.84 -1.09
CA VAL A 103 0.06 -13.55 -1.27
C VAL A 103 -0.78 -12.41 -0.73
N ILE A 104 -2.10 -12.39 -0.97
CA ILE A 104 -2.97 -11.29 -0.52
C ILE A 104 -3.01 -11.18 1.01
N LYS A 105 -2.91 -12.29 1.73
CA LYS A 105 -2.81 -12.30 3.21
C LYS A 105 -1.54 -11.63 3.73
N ILE A 106 -0.47 -11.62 2.94
CA ILE A 106 0.80 -10.97 3.29
C ILE A 106 0.82 -9.52 2.80
N VAL A 107 0.31 -9.28 1.59
CA VAL A 107 0.35 -7.97 0.94
C VAL A 107 -0.73 -7.03 1.48
N GLY A 108 -1.89 -7.53 1.86
CA GLY A 108 -3.01 -6.74 2.41
C GLY A 108 -2.58 -5.89 3.62
N PRO A 109 -2.01 -6.50 4.69
CA PRO A 109 -1.50 -5.75 5.84
C PRO A 109 -0.40 -4.76 5.49
N LYS A 110 0.48 -5.10 4.53
CA LYS A 110 1.55 -4.21 4.10
C LYS A 110 1.02 -2.98 3.36
N LYS A 111 0.02 -3.16 2.49
CA LYS A 111 -0.65 -2.05 1.80
C LYS A 111 -1.38 -1.13 2.76
N ALA A 112 -2.07 -1.70 3.76
CA ALA A 112 -2.74 -0.91 4.79
C ALA A 112 -1.74 -0.07 5.60
N LYS A 113 -0.64 -0.69 6.06
CA LYS A 113 0.44 0.03 6.77
C LYS A 113 1.11 1.10 5.92
N LEU A 114 1.29 0.84 4.62
CA LEU A 114 1.85 1.81 3.70
C LEU A 114 0.93 3.03 3.58
N ALA A 115 -0.38 2.81 3.38
CA ALA A 115 -1.35 3.89 3.29
C ALA A 115 -1.40 4.75 4.57
N GLU A 116 -1.36 4.11 5.75
CA GLU A 116 -1.31 4.81 7.04
C GLU A 116 -0.03 5.66 7.18
N ALA A 117 1.13 5.11 6.83
CA ALA A 117 2.40 5.84 6.90
C ALA A 117 2.49 6.98 5.87
N GLU A 118 1.92 6.80 4.67
CA GLU A 118 1.84 7.84 3.65
C GLU A 118 0.93 9.00 4.09
N GLU A 119 -0.20 8.68 4.73
CA GLU A 119 -1.10 9.69 5.30
C GLU A 119 -0.42 10.47 6.44
N GLU A 120 0.25 9.77 7.36
CA GLU A 120 1.03 10.42 8.42
C GLU A 120 2.13 11.32 7.85
N LEU A 121 2.88 10.82 6.86
CA LEU A 121 3.94 11.59 6.20
C LEU A 121 3.39 12.87 5.57
N SER A 122 2.26 12.79 4.88
CA SER A 122 1.60 13.96 4.29
C SER A 122 1.27 15.00 5.36
N GLN A 123 0.64 14.59 6.46
CA GLN A 123 0.30 15.50 7.56
C GLN A 123 1.54 16.14 8.20
N GLN A 124 2.64 15.39 8.33
CA GLN A 124 3.90 15.91 8.88
C GLN A 124 4.57 16.89 7.90
N MET A 125 4.53 16.63 6.60
CA MET A 125 5.04 17.56 5.59
C MET A 125 4.28 18.89 5.58
N ASP A 126 2.94 18.85 5.72
CA ASP A 126 2.13 20.06 5.79
C ASP A 126 2.50 20.90 7.03
N LYS A 127 2.59 20.27 8.20
CA LYS A 127 3.03 20.94 9.45
C LYS A 127 4.45 21.51 9.33
N LEU A 128 5.36 20.76 8.72
CA LEU A 128 6.74 21.21 8.52
C LEU A 128 6.79 22.45 7.63
N ASN A 129 6.02 22.48 6.54
CA ASN A 129 5.96 23.61 5.63
C ASN A 129 5.35 24.84 6.31
N GLU A 130 4.30 24.66 7.12
CA GLU A 130 3.73 25.73 7.93
C GLU A 130 4.77 26.33 8.90
N LYS A 131 5.51 25.48 9.61
CA LYS A 131 6.56 25.93 10.55
C LYS A 131 7.73 26.60 9.84
N ARG A 132 8.11 26.13 8.65
CA ARG A 132 9.13 26.79 7.83
C ARG A 132 8.68 28.18 7.38
N ALA A 133 7.41 28.34 6.98
CA ALA A 133 6.85 29.65 6.62
C ALA A 133 6.85 30.61 7.81
N GLN A 134 6.42 30.16 9.00
CA GLN A 134 6.46 30.96 10.23
C GLN A 134 7.89 31.37 10.60
N LEU A 135 8.86 30.44 10.48
CA LEU A 135 10.26 30.73 10.75
C LEU A 135 10.83 31.76 9.79
N GLN A 136 10.49 31.66 8.49
CA GLN A 136 10.93 32.63 7.50
C GLN A 136 10.40 34.03 7.83
N GLU A 137 9.11 34.15 8.14
CA GLU A 137 8.50 35.43 8.50
C GLU A 137 9.20 36.08 9.72
N VAL A 138 9.50 35.30 10.75
CA VAL A 138 10.20 35.80 11.95
C VAL A 138 11.64 36.20 11.61
N THR A 139 12.32 35.41 10.79
CA THR A 139 13.70 35.70 10.36
C THR A 139 13.76 37.00 9.56
N ASP A 140 12.82 37.21 8.65
CA ASP A 140 12.72 38.43 7.83
C ASP A 140 12.46 39.66 8.71
N LYS A 141 11.56 39.56 9.69
CA LYS A 141 11.30 40.64 10.67
C LYS A 141 12.52 40.95 11.52
N LEU A 142 13.23 39.91 11.99
CA LEU A 142 14.45 40.07 12.78
C LEU A 142 15.54 40.77 11.96
N GLN A 143 15.70 40.39 10.69
CA GLN A 143 16.65 41.02 9.80
C GLN A 143 16.32 42.50 9.59
N ALA A 144 15.05 42.83 9.29
CA ALA A 144 14.61 44.21 9.14
C ALA A 144 14.86 45.06 10.39
N LEU A 145 14.59 44.50 11.59
CA LEU A 145 14.82 45.19 12.85
C LEU A 145 16.32 45.40 13.12
N ASN A 146 17.17 44.42 12.79
CA ASN A 146 18.62 44.56 12.89
C ASN A 146 19.15 45.66 11.96
N ASP A 147 18.63 45.72 10.73
CA ASP A 147 19.01 46.75 9.75
C ASP A 147 18.58 48.15 10.22
N GLU A 148 17.37 48.29 10.76
CA GLU A 148 16.88 49.55 11.34
C GLU A 148 17.70 49.98 12.56
N PHE A 149 18.01 49.03 13.46
CA PHE A 149 18.83 49.28 14.64
C PHE A 149 20.25 49.74 14.25
N ALA A 150 20.85 49.12 13.24
CA ALA A 150 22.15 49.52 12.73
C ALA A 150 22.11 50.95 12.15
N ALA A 151 21.07 51.29 11.37
CA ALA A 151 20.88 52.62 10.81
C ALA A 151 20.70 53.68 11.91
N LYS A 152 19.85 53.42 12.90
CA LYS A 152 19.60 54.35 14.02
C LYS A 152 20.81 54.53 14.92
N THR A 153 21.59 53.47 15.14
CA THR A 153 22.85 53.55 15.89
C THR A 153 23.87 54.42 15.17
N LYS A 154 23.94 54.31 13.84
CA LYS A 154 24.80 55.18 13.02
C LYS A 154 24.35 56.63 13.08
N GLU A 155 23.06 56.91 12.89
CA GLU A 155 22.48 58.26 12.98
C GLU A 155 22.73 58.89 14.35
N LYS A 156 22.52 58.13 15.44
CA LYS A 156 22.81 58.56 16.80
C LYS A 156 24.27 59.00 16.95
N LYS A 157 25.21 58.19 16.45
CA LYS A 157 26.64 58.48 16.54
C LYS A 157 27.01 59.73 15.75
N GLU A 158 26.45 59.92 14.55
CA GLU A 158 26.67 61.12 13.74
C GLU A 158 26.13 62.40 14.44
N LEU A 159 24.99 62.30 15.13
CA LEU A 159 24.47 63.41 15.95
C LEU A 159 25.37 63.70 17.16
N GLU A 160 25.80 62.67 17.88
CA GLU A 160 26.73 62.80 19.02
C GLU A 160 28.03 63.50 18.58
N ASP A 161 28.63 63.06 17.47
CA ASP A 161 29.84 63.65 16.90
C ASP A 161 29.63 65.14 16.49
N SER A 162 28.44 65.47 15.96
CA SER A 162 28.08 66.84 15.56
C SER A 162 27.86 67.77 16.78
N ILE A 163 27.23 67.26 17.83
CA ILE A 163 27.03 67.98 19.10
C ILE A 163 28.39 68.29 19.72
N ASP A 164 29.27 67.30 19.82
CA ASP A 164 30.62 67.48 20.37
C ASP A 164 31.42 68.53 19.59
N LEU A 165 31.33 68.50 18.25
CA LEU A 165 31.96 69.51 17.40
C LEU A 165 31.38 70.91 17.64
N CYS A 166 30.07 71.03 17.84
CA CYS A 166 29.39 72.30 18.12
C CYS A 166 29.80 72.86 19.49
N CYS A 167 29.79 72.03 20.54
CA CYS A 167 30.25 72.40 21.88
C CYS A 167 31.70 72.88 21.86
N GLN A 168 32.60 72.17 21.17
CA GLN A 168 33.99 72.61 21.03
C GLN A 168 34.13 73.95 20.31
N LYS A 169 33.29 74.24 19.31
CA LYS A 169 33.28 75.54 18.61
C LYS A 169 32.77 76.66 19.51
N LEU A 170 31.71 76.41 20.29
CA LEU A 170 31.18 77.34 21.28
C LEU A 170 32.23 77.69 22.33
N ASP A 171 32.87 76.69 22.95
CA ASP A 171 33.95 76.90 23.93
C ASP A 171 35.10 77.76 23.38
N ARG A 172 35.48 77.52 22.12
CA ARG A 172 36.53 78.33 21.46
C ARG A 172 36.09 79.76 21.23
N ALA A 173 34.84 79.97 20.80
CA ALA A 173 34.29 81.30 20.59
C ALA A 173 34.15 82.08 21.91
N GLU A 174 33.72 81.42 22.97
CA GLU A 174 33.58 82.02 24.31
C GLU A 174 34.95 82.44 24.87
N LYS A 175 35.99 81.61 24.71
CA LYS A 175 37.37 81.98 25.05
C LYS A 175 37.88 83.19 24.26
N LEU A 176 37.58 83.29 22.96
CA LEU A 176 37.97 84.42 22.11
C LEU A 176 37.26 85.74 22.47
N ILE A 177 36.04 85.69 22.99
CA ILE A 177 35.28 86.88 23.41
C ILE A 177 35.64 87.30 24.84
N GLY A 178 35.99 86.34 25.70
CA GLY A 178 36.37 86.56 27.10
C GLY A 178 37.80 87.09 27.32
N GLY A 179 38.69 87.01 26.33
CA GLY A 179 40.06 87.54 26.40
C GLY A 179 41.08 86.73 25.63
#